data_AF-A0A2R6BJA7-F1
#
_entry.id   AF-A0A2R6BJA7-F1
#
_cell.length_a   1.000
_cell.length_b   1.000
_cell.length_c   1.000
_cell.angle_alpha   90.00
_cell.angle_beta   90.00
_cell.angle_gamma   90.00
#
_symmetry.space_group_name_H-M   'P 1'
#
loop_
_entity.id
_entity.type
_entity.pdbx_description
1 polymer ?
#
loop_
_entity_poly.entity_id
_entity_poly.type
_entity_poly.pdbx_seq_one_letter_code
_entity_poly.pdbx_strand_id
1 'polypeptide(L)'
;MLQDIRLPSSPHTKAKHKILKTYLAAWFPILSKWNGRVLYIDGFAGPGEYDDGSDGSPLLALEVARTHKLKLASEVVFLFVEEDKERFNHLR
;
A
#
# COMPACT_ATOMS: atom_id res chain seq x y z
N MET A 1 -1.09 24.40 16.09
CA MET A 1 -0.01 23.43 16.32
C MET A 1 -0.47 22.17 15.60
N LEU A 2 0.00 21.94 14.37
CA LEU A 2 -0.37 20.74 13.62
C LEU A 2 0.26 19.56 14.36
N GLN A 3 -0.54 18.59 14.80
CA GLN A 3 0.01 17.30 15.20
C GLN A 3 0.64 16.69 13.96
N ASP A 4 1.78 16.01 14.12
CA ASP A 4 2.41 15.33 12.99
C ASP A 4 1.47 14.22 12.52
N ILE A 5 0.91 14.39 11.31
CA ILE A 5 -0.04 13.45 10.69
C ILE A 5 0.68 12.14 10.35
N ARG A 6 2.01 12.20 10.18
CA ARG A 6 2.88 11.07 9.83
C ARG A 6 3.10 10.15 11.01
N LEU A 7 3.26 8.87 10.69
CA LEU A 7 3.52 7.83 11.69
C LEU A 7 5.02 7.61 11.87
N PRO A 8 5.48 7.15 13.04
CA PRO A 8 6.88 6.78 13.25
C PRO A 8 7.24 5.49 12.52
N SER A 9 8.31 5.50 11.73
CA SER A 9 8.76 4.30 11.01
C SER A 9 9.63 3.37 11.88
N SER A 10 9.00 2.63 12.78
CA SER A 10 9.68 1.63 13.61
C SER A 10 10.36 0.49 12.81
N PRO A 11 11.33 -0.25 13.39
CA PRO A 11 11.91 -1.44 12.74
C PRO A 11 10.87 -2.52 12.37
N HIS A 12 9.85 -2.74 13.21
CA HIS A 12 8.80 -3.73 12.91
C HIS A 12 7.92 -3.26 11.73
N THR A 13 7.67 -1.95 11.61
CA THR A 13 6.96 -1.36 10.48
C THR A 13 7.71 -1.60 9.17
N LYS A 14 9.02 -1.35 9.16
CA LYS A 14 9.89 -1.60 7.99
C LYS A 14 9.89 -3.09 7.61
N ALA A 15 9.92 -3.98 8.60
CA ALA A 15 9.81 -5.42 8.36
C ALA A 15 8.44 -5.81 7.76
N LYS A 16 7.33 -5.26 8.30
CA LYS A 16 5.97 -5.45 7.75
C LYS A 16 5.90 -5.02 6.29
N HIS A 17 6.45 -3.85 5.94
CA HIS A 17 6.48 -3.37 4.56
C HIS A 17 7.29 -4.26 3.64
N LYS A 18 8.43 -4.78 4.09
CA LYS A 18 9.24 -5.73 3.30
C LYS A 18 8.44 -7.01 2.99
N ILE A 19 7.74 -7.55 3.99
CA ILE A 19 6.87 -8.72 3.83
C ILE A 19 5.74 -8.39 2.85
N LEU A 20 5.05 -7.26 3.02
CA LEU A 20 3.97 -6.80 2.14
C LEU A 20 4.42 -6.72 0.68
N LYS A 21 5.54 -6.05 0.40
CA LYS A 21 6.07 -5.94 -0.98
C LYS A 21 6.36 -7.30 -1.59
N THR A 22 6.98 -8.19 -0.82
CA THR A 22 7.32 -9.55 -1.29
C THR A 22 6.07 -10.37 -1.57
N TYR A 23 5.07 -10.25 -0.70
CA TYR A 23 3.79 -10.94 -0.86
C TYR A 23 3.04 -10.44 -2.10
N LEU A 24 2.88 -9.11 -2.25
CA LEU A 24 2.17 -8.53 -3.40
C LEU A 24 2.86 -8.83 -4.73
N ALA A 25 4.19 -8.84 -4.77
CA ALA A 25 4.96 -9.19 -5.97
C ALA A 25 4.78 -10.67 -6.39
N ALA A 26 4.36 -11.55 -5.48
CA ALA A 26 3.99 -12.92 -5.84
C ALA A 26 2.51 -13.01 -6.22
N TRP A 27 1.62 -12.38 -5.45
CA TRP A 27 0.19 -12.63 -5.55
C TRP A 27 -0.53 -11.83 -6.63
N PHE A 28 -0.09 -10.60 -6.96
CA PHE A 28 -0.69 -9.87 -8.08
C PHE A 28 -0.62 -10.64 -9.41
N PRO A 29 0.52 -11.21 -9.84
CA PRO A 29 0.56 -11.96 -11.09
C PRO A 29 -0.23 -13.27 -11.00
N ILE A 30 -0.16 -13.99 -9.87
CA ILE A 30 -0.93 -15.23 -9.65
C ILE A 30 -2.43 -14.94 -9.77
N LEU A 31 -2.94 -13.97 -9.03
CA LEU A 31 -4.37 -13.64 -9.03
C LEU A 31 -4.80 -13.04 -10.36
N SER A 32 -3.96 -12.22 -10.99
CA SER A 32 -4.31 -11.59 -12.26
C SER A 32 -4.44 -12.58 -13.42
N LYS A 33 -3.76 -13.74 -13.34
CA LYS A 33 -3.85 -14.77 -14.38
C LYS A 33 -5.24 -15.40 -14.47
N TRP A 34 -5.94 -15.52 -13.33
CA TRP A 34 -7.16 -16.33 -13.22
C TRP A 34 -8.43 -15.51 -13.02
N ASN A 35 -8.33 -14.20 -12.80
CA ASN A 35 -9.45 -13.34 -12.47
C ASN A 35 -9.53 -12.15 -13.45
N GLY A 36 -10.73 -11.66 -13.77
CA GLY A 36 -10.88 -10.45 -14.59
C GLY A 36 -10.52 -9.16 -13.85
N ARG A 37 -10.60 -9.19 -12.50
CA ARG A 37 -10.34 -8.06 -11.61
C ARG A 37 -9.75 -8.56 -10.30
N VAL A 38 -8.79 -7.82 -9.74
CA VAL A 38 -8.19 -8.05 -8.41
C VAL A 38 -8.45 -6.82 -7.55
N LEU A 39 -9.03 -6.99 -6.36
CA LEU A 39 -9.25 -5.92 -5.40
C LEU A 39 -8.25 -6.03 -4.25
N TYR A 40 -7.39 -5.02 -4.09
CA TYR A 40 -6.54 -4.85 -2.91
C TYR A 40 -7.23 -3.90 -1.94
N ILE A 41 -7.44 -4.35 -0.70
CA ILE A 41 -8.04 -3.55 0.37
C ILE A 41 -7.00 -3.36 1.47
N ASP A 42 -6.66 -2.11 1.77
CA ASP A 42 -5.90 -1.75 2.96
C ASP A 42 -6.85 -1.15 4.00
N GLY A 43 -7.10 -1.88 5.08
CA GLY A 43 -8.04 -1.48 6.13
C GLY A 43 -7.51 -0.40 7.07
N PHE A 44 -6.20 -0.15 7.07
CA PHE A 44 -5.51 0.78 7.96
C PHE A 44 -4.39 1.47 7.17
N ALA A 45 -4.78 2.19 6.13
CA ALA A 45 -3.90 2.75 5.12
C ALA A 45 -2.91 3.79 5.69
N GLY A 46 -3.29 4.46 6.79
CA GLY A 46 -2.50 5.51 7.38
C GLY A 46 -2.36 6.72 6.45
N PRO A 47 -1.39 7.61 6.73
CA PRO A 47 -1.17 8.83 5.96
C PRO A 47 -0.47 8.59 4.61
N GLY A 48 -0.06 7.35 4.29
CA GLY A 48 0.69 7.04 3.06
C GLY A 48 2.20 7.28 3.13
N GLU A 49 2.70 8.12 4.04
CA GLU A 49 4.12 8.43 4.25
C GLU A 49 4.46 8.44 5.75
N TYR A 50 5.65 7.97 6.12
CA TYR A 50 6.15 8.02 7.50
C TYR A 50 6.98 9.27 7.78
N ASP A 51 7.30 9.51 9.04
CA ASP A 51 8.10 10.64 9.52
C ASP A 51 9.49 10.75 8.88
N ASP A 52 10.11 9.60 8.56
CA ASP A 52 11.39 9.49 7.85
C ASP A 52 11.28 9.62 6.33
N GLY A 53 10.10 9.95 5.80
CA GLY A 53 9.81 10.10 4.38
C GLY A 53 9.65 8.77 3.63
N SER A 54 9.64 7.64 4.34
CA SER A 54 9.42 6.34 3.70
C SER A 54 7.95 6.10 3.37
N ASP A 55 7.70 5.41 2.26
CA ASP A 55 6.37 5.05 1.80
C ASP A 55 5.65 4.08 2.74
N GLY A 56 4.35 4.31 2.94
CA GLY A 56 3.42 3.42 3.59
C GLY A 56 2.79 2.38 2.68
N SER A 57 1.98 1.48 3.27
CA SER A 57 1.39 0.35 2.56
C SER A 57 0.60 0.71 1.30
N PRO A 58 -0.18 1.82 1.24
CA PRO A 58 -0.89 2.20 0.02
C PRO A 58 0.05 2.47 -1.16
N LEU A 59 1.07 3.30 -0.95
CA LEU A 59 2.05 3.68 -1.98
C LEU A 59 2.91 2.48 -2.38
N LEU A 60 3.32 1.66 -1.41
CA LEU A 60 4.07 0.44 -1.67
C LEU A 60 3.26 -0.57 -2.51
N ALA A 61 1.96 -0.71 -2.24
CA ALA A 61 1.10 -1.62 -2.99
C ALA A 61 0.90 -1.14 -4.44
N LEU A 62 0.66 0.17 -4.62
CA LEU A 62 0.58 0.81 -5.94
C LEU A 62 1.89 0.62 -6.71
N GLU A 63 3.04 0.87 -6.08
CA GLU A 63 4.33 0.77 -6.72
C GLU A 63 4.64 -0.66 -7.17
N VAL A 64 4.31 -1.66 -6.35
CA VAL A 64 4.50 -3.08 -6.70
C VAL A 64 3.64 -3.47 -7.91
N ALA A 65 2.39 -3.00 -8.00
CA ALA A 65 1.56 -3.28 -9.17
C ALA A 65 2.03 -2.53 -10.42
N ARG A 66 2.39 -1.25 -10.28
CA ARG A 66 2.79 -0.35 -11.38
C ARG A 66 4.12 -0.77 -12.01
N THR A 67 5.08 -1.22 -11.21
CA THR A 67 6.44 -1.57 -11.66
C THR A 67 6.66 -3.07 -11.82
N HIS A 68 5.59 -3.86 -11.75
CA HIS A 68 5.72 -5.30 -11.84
C HIS A 68 6.33 -5.73 -13.19
N LYS A 69 7.36 -6.58 -13.15
CA LYS A 69 8.00 -7.12 -14.36
C LYS A 69 7.09 -7.98 -15.24
N LEU A 70 6.07 -8.58 -14.63
CA LEU A 70 5.09 -9.40 -15.33
C LEU A 70 3.90 -8.52 -15.65
N LYS A 71 3.36 -8.67 -16.86
CA LYS A 71 2.10 -8.01 -17.22
C LYS A 71 0.99 -8.58 -16.34
N LEU A 72 0.37 -7.71 -15.54
CA LEU A 72 -0.84 -8.06 -14.80
C LEU A 72 -2.00 -8.12 -15.82
N ALA A 73 -2.61 -9.29 -15.96
CA ALA A 73 -3.62 -9.55 -16.99
C ALA A 73 -5.01 -9.01 -16.64
N SER A 74 -5.18 -8.49 -15.43
CA SER A 74 -6.44 -7.99 -14.88
C SER A 74 -6.35 -6.53 -14.50
N GLU A 75 -7.51 -5.90 -14.37
CA GLU A 75 -7.63 -4.65 -13.62
C GLU A 75 -7.30 -4.91 -12.14
N VAL A 76 -6.38 -4.12 -11.58
CA VAL A 76 -6.08 -4.11 -10.15
C VAL A 76 -6.67 -2.84 -9.54
N VAL A 77 -7.63 -3.01 -8.65
CA VAL A 77 -8.33 -1.93 -7.96
C VAL A 77 -7.80 -1.83 -6.54
N PHE A 78 -7.55 -0.60 -6.09
CA PHE A 78 -7.05 -0.31 -4.75
C PHE A 78 -8.12 0.42 -3.94
N LEU A 79 -8.43 -0.10 -2.76
CA LEU A 79 -9.32 0.52 -1.79
C LEU A 79 -8.54 0.75 -0.50
N PHE A 80 -8.31 2.01 -0.16
CA PHE A 80 -7.60 2.41 1.04
C PHE A 80 -8.60 2.98 2.05
N VAL A 81 -8.60 2.43 3.26
CA VAL A 81 -9.48 2.84 4.35
C VAL A 81 -8.61 3.44 5.46
N GLU A 82 -8.99 4.63 5.91
CA GLU A 82 -8.36 5.33 7.03
C GLU A 82 -9.44 6.04 7.85
N GLU A 83 -9.45 5.80 9.15
CA GLU A 83 -10.44 6.35 10.07
C GLU A 83 -10.11 7.78 10.48
N ASP A 84 -8.82 8.08 10.66
CA ASP A 84 -8.38 9.41 11.03
C ASP A 84 -8.52 10.37 9.84
N LYS A 85 -9.32 11.42 10.03
CA LYS A 85 -9.65 12.38 8.97
C LYS A 85 -8.43 13.13 8.45
N GLU A 86 -7.45 13.44 9.29
CA GLU A 86 -6.25 14.17 8.86
C GLU A 86 -5.33 13.26 8.04
N ARG A 87 -5.14 12.01 8.47
CA ARG A 87 -4.39 11.00 7.71
C ARG A 87 -5.06 10.65 6.40
N PHE A 88 -6.39 10.50 6.40
CA PHE A 88 -7.18 10.29 5.20
C PHE A 88 -6.97 11.43 4.20
N ASN A 89 -7.02 12.69 4.66
CA ASN A 89 -6.82 13.84 3.79
C ASN A 89 -5.37 13.97 3.29
N HIS A 90 -4.38 13.52 4.07
CA HIS A 90 -2.99 13.50 3.64
C HIS A 90 -2.72 12.44 2.56
N LEU A 91 -3.40 11.29 2.64
CA LEU A 91 -3.28 10.21 1.66
C LEU A 91 -3.94 10.54 0.30
N ARG A 92 -4.95 11.42 0.30
CA ARG A 92 -5.81 11.73 -0.86
C ARG A 92 -5.21 12.74 -1.83
#